data_AF-A0A429XAE1-F1
#
_entry.id   AF-A0A429XAE1-F1
#
_cell.length_a   1.000
_cell.length_b   1.000
_cell.length_c   1.000
_cell.angle_alpha   90.00
_cell.angle_beta   90.00
_cell.angle_gamma   90.00
#
_symmetry.space_group_name_H-M   'P 1'
#
loop_
_entity.id
_entity.type
_entity.pdbx_description
1 polymer ?
#
loop_
_entity_poly.entity_id
_entity_poly.type
_entity_poly.pdbx_seq_one_letter_code
_entity_poly.pdbx_strand_id
1 'polypeptide(L)' 'MDIDNLTVNVGTSPSANHKKLDDGTAFKKDEIYEVSVLHNEAINEVHINYSYLGISFNDLVIFNETSQ' A
#
# COMPACT_ATOMS: atom_id res chain seq x y z
N MET A 1 2.30 14.89 -7.21
CA MET A 1 1.97 13.57 -7.78
C MET A 1 0.46 13.54 -7.86
N ASP A 2 -0.08 13.36 -9.07
CA ASP A 2 -1.52 13.39 -9.30
C ASP A 2 -2.02 11.94 -9.20
N ILE A 3 -2.61 11.58 -8.05
CA ILE A 3 -3.05 10.20 -7.73
C ILE A 3 -4.52 9.98 -8.13
N ASP A 4 -5.16 10.98 -8.74
CA ASP A 4 -6.61 11.06 -8.92
C ASP A 4 -7.22 9.84 -9.65
N ASN A 5 -6.43 9.04 -10.39
CA ASN A 5 -6.90 7.82 -11.06
C ASN A 5 -5.88 6.66 -11.05
N LEU A 6 -5.53 6.11 -9.88
CA LEU A 6 -4.81 4.82 -9.77
C LEU A 6 -5.79 3.65 -9.59
N THR A 7 -5.84 2.73 -10.56
CA THR A 7 -6.54 1.43 -10.42
C THR A 7 -5.52 0.33 -10.14
N VAL A 8 -5.69 -0.40 -9.04
CA VAL A 8 -4.84 -1.52 -8.65
C VAL A 8 -5.57 -2.83 -8.93
N ASN A 9 -4.89 -3.79 -9.56
CA ASN A 9 -5.46 -5.11 -9.81
C ASN A 9 -5.65 -5.88 -8.49
N VAL A 10 -6.71 -6.69 -8.40
CA VAL A 10 -6.88 -7.57 -7.25
C VAL A 10 -5.84 -8.70 -7.26
N GLY A 11 -5.53 -9.25 -6.09
CA GLY A 11 -4.58 -10.36 -5.96
C GLY A 11 -3.10 -9.93 -5.93
N THR A 12 -2.82 -8.62 -5.86
CA THR A 12 -1.47 -8.04 -5.82
C THR A 12 -1.05 -7.70 -4.39
N SER A 13 -1.60 -8.39 -3.39
CA SER A 13 -1.29 -8.13 -1.99
C SER A 13 0.22 -8.25 -1.75
N PRO A 14 0.88 -7.25 -1.15
CA PRO A 14 2.31 -7.32 -0.83
C PRO A 14 2.66 -8.58 -0.02
N SER A 15 1.81 -8.96 0.94
CA SER A 15 2.01 -10.17 1.76
C SER A 15 1.98 -11.46 0.93
N ALA A 16 1.12 -11.55 -0.09
CA ALA A 16 1.05 -12.70 -0.97
C ALA A 16 2.30 -12.79 -1.87
N ASN A 17 2.79 -11.66 -2.34
CA ASN A 17 4.03 -11.60 -3.13
C ASN A 17 5.27 -11.88 -2.30
N HIS A 18 5.36 -11.39 -1.06
CA HIS A 18 6.45 -11.73 -0.14
C HIS A 18 6.47 -13.23 0.18
N LYS A 19 5.31 -13.83 0.43
CA LYS A 19 5.24 -15.28 0.61
C LYS A 19 5.74 -16.04 -0.62
N LYS A 20 5.35 -15.63 -1.82
CA LYS A 20 5.86 -16.24 -3.06
C LYS A 20 7.37 -16.07 -3.20
N LEU A 21 7.92 -14.94 -2.76
CA LEU A 21 9.36 -14.71 -2.75
C LEU A 21 10.07 -15.67 -1.79
N ASP A 22 9.58 -15.79 -0.55
CA ASP A 22 10.12 -16.70 0.47
C ASP A 22 10.03 -18.16 0.03
N ASP A 23 8.93 -18.54 -0.60
CA ASP A 23 8.68 -19.89 -1.13
C ASP A 23 9.44 -20.18 -2.45
N GLY A 24 10.15 -19.20 -3.02
CA GLY A 24 10.86 -19.34 -4.31
C GLY A 24 9.95 -19.48 -5.53
N THR A 25 8.68 -19.07 -5.41
CA THR A 25 7.64 -19.15 -6.46
C THR A 25 7.26 -17.79 -7.05
N ALA A 26 8.00 -16.73 -6.72
CA ALA A 26 7.82 -15.40 -7.31
C ALA A 26 8.28 -15.38 -8.77
N PHE A 27 7.50 -14.73 -9.62
CA PHE A 27 7.77 -14.53 -11.04
C PHE A 27 7.96 -13.05 -11.36
N LYS A 28 8.73 -12.75 -12.41
CA LYS A 28 8.90 -11.36 -12.91
C LYS A 28 7.59 -10.68 -13.31
N LYS A 29 6.54 -11.46 -13.60
CA LYS A 29 5.20 -10.97 -13.97
C LYS A 29 4.32 -10.65 -12.77
N ASP A 30 4.79 -10.94 -11.55
CA ASP A 30 4.03 -10.63 -10.34
C ASP A 30 4.11 -9.13 -10.07
N GLU A 31 2.95 -8.50 -9.89
CA GLU A 31 2.82 -7.05 -9.73
C GLU A 31 2.72 -6.70 -8.24
N ILE A 32 3.48 -5.69 -7.83
CA ILE A 32 3.42 -5.05 -6.52
C ILE A 32 3.23 -3.56 -6.76
N TYR A 33 2.33 -2.96 -5.97
CA TYR A 33 2.06 -1.53 -6.02
C TYR A 33 2.45 -0.92 -4.68
N GLU A 34 3.16 0.20 -4.72
CA GLU A 34 3.59 0.94 -3.53
C GLU A 34 3.23 2.41 -3.72
N VAL A 35 2.76 3.04 -2.64
CA VAL A 35 2.54 4.48 -2.58
C VAL A 35 3.56 5.05 -1.61
N SER A 36 4.46 5.88 -2.11
CA SER A 36 5.48 6.56 -1.31
C SER A 36 5.17 8.04 -1.22
N VAL A 37 5.11 8.57 0.01
CA VAL A 37 4.91 10.00 0.28
C VAL A 37 6.18 10.55 0.89
N LEU A 38 6.77 11.55 0.23
CA LEU A 38 7.90 12.30 0.75
C LEU A 38 7.39 13.63 1.30
N HIS A 39 7.62 13.86 2.58
CA HIS A 39 7.30 15.10 3.25
C HIS A 39 8.51 15.61 4.02
N ASN A 40 8.63 16.93 4.14
CA ASN A 40 9.74 17.59 4.83
C ASN A 40 9.58 17.58 6.36
N GLU A 41 8.37 17.27 6.84
CA GLU A 41 8.03 17.13 8.25
C GLU A 41 7.64 15.69 8.56
N ALA A 42 7.67 15.33 9.85
CA ALA A 42 7.29 14.00 10.31
C ALA A 42 5.82 13.70 9.98
N ILE A 43 5.58 12.55 9.36
CA ILE A 43 4.23 12.04 9.09
C ILE A 43 3.79 11.23 10.31
N ASN A 44 2.85 11.77 11.09
CA ASN A 44 2.29 11.07 12.26
C ASN A 44 1.04 10.25 11.92
N GLU A 45 0.35 10.62 10.83
CA GLU A 45 -0.96 10.07 10.46
C GLU A 45 -1.10 10.03 8.94
N VAL A 46 -1.67 8.94 8.44
CA VAL A 46 -2.05 8.78 7.03
C VAL A 46 -3.49 8.28 6.95
N HIS A 47 -4.36 9.09 6.33
CA HIS A 47 -5.70 8.67 5.92
C HIS A 47 -5.67 8.08 4.52
N ILE A 48 -6.15 6.85 4.37
CA ILE A 48 -6.24 6.14 3.10
C ILE A 48 -7.70 6.06 2.70
N ASN A 49 -8.07 6.81 1.66
CA ASN A 49 -9.40 6.75 1.05
C ASN A 49 -9.32 5.90 -0.21
N TYR A 50 -10.13 4.85 -0.30
CA TYR A 50 -10.18 3.99 -1.48
C TYR A 50 -11.59 3.47 -1.74
N SER A 51 -11.80 2.94 -2.95
CA SER A 51 -13.01 2.23 -3.29
C SER A 51 -12.70 0.81 -3.75
N TYR A 52 -13.47 -0.15 -3.26
CA TYR A 52 -13.41 -1.54 -3.68
C TYR A 52 -14.82 -1.99 -4.09
N LEU A 53 -14.96 -2.42 -5.36
CA LEU A 53 -16.24 -2.83 -5.95
C LEU A 53 -17.37 -1.78 -5.78
N GLY A 54 -17.00 -0.49 -5.88
CA GLY A 54 -17.95 0.64 -5.76
C GLY A 54 -18.33 1.01 -4.33
N ILE A 55 -17.77 0.34 -3.32
CA ILE A 55 -17.93 0.68 -1.90
C ILE A 55 -16.73 1.51 -1.47
N SER A 56 -16.96 2.63 -0.77
CA SER A 56 -15.91 3.51 -0.26
C SER A 56 -15.47 3.10 1.13
N PHE A 57 -14.16 3.17 1.39
CA PHE A 57 -13.52 2.85 2.66
C PHE A 57 -12.59 4.01 3.09
N ASN A 58 -12.41 4.16 4.40
CA ASN A 58 -11.47 5.08 5.01
C ASN A 58 -10.68 4.32 6.07
N ASP A 59 -9.38 4.19 5.85
CA ASP A 59 -8.46 3.58 6.80
C ASP A 59 -7.53 4.66 7.38
N LEU A 60 -7.18 4.48 8.65
CA LEU A 60 -6.31 5.38 9.40
C LEU A 60 -5.06 4.61 9.84
N VAL A 61 -3.89 5.07 9.41
CA VAL A 61 -2.58 4.57 9.85
C VAL A 61 -1.91 5.62 10.71
N ILE A 62 -1.64 5.27 11.97
CA ILE A 62 -0.94 6.14 12.93
C ILE A 62 0.51 5.67 13.04
N PHE A 63 1.44 6.57 12.73
CA PHE A 63 2.87 6.39 12.95
C PHE A 63 3.23 6.99 14.30
N ASN A 64 3.01 6.22 15.37
CA ASN A 64 3.50 6.62 16.69
C ASN A 64 5.04 6.57 16.67
N GLU A 65 5.70 7.68 16.99
CA GLU A 65 7.10 7.65 17.40
C GLU A 65 7.19 6.89 18.72
N THR A 66 7.25 5.56 18.63
CA THR A 66 7.71 4.77 19.75
C THR A 66 9.22 4.92 19.74
N SER A 67 9.74 5.87 20.52
CA SER A 67 11.16 5.91 20.85
C SER A 67 11.53 4.53 21.41
N GLN A 68 12.23 3.71 20.62
CA GLN A 68 12.96 2.55 21.11
C GLN A 68 14.34 3.00 21.59
#